data_AF-A0A4R4UKY5-F1
#
_entry.id   AF-A0A4R4UKY5-F1
#
_cell.length_a   1.000
_cell.length_b   1.000
_cell.length_c   1.000
_cell.angle_alpha   90.00
_cell.angle_beta   90.00
_cell.angle_gamma   90.00
#
_symmetry.space_group_name_H-M   'P 1'
#
loop_
_entity.id
_entity.type
_entity.pdbx_description
1 polymer ?
#
loop_
_entity_poly.entity_id
_entity_poly.type
_entity_poly.pdbx_seq_one_letter_code
_entity_poly.pdbx_strand_id
1 'polypeptide(L)'
;MRWDGSGWPAYRLPSRAGAVGGEGANVWTVSGPPVPGEPAAARWNGSAWQAVGVPELGVPRGAVSPRSRLADVAVLGPDDVWAVGGVSWLVRGKYDAEGEPLERSRPVALHWDGGAWHCRWGPLGATFTQAEPDGAGGMWVLDATGARLLRHAGGHWTSGEIDGVVAALAWRPGTREVYAAGSVAGEGDLTRAALWRHG
;
A
#
# COMPACT_ATOMS: atom_id res chain seq x y z
N MET A 1 -7.03 -17.22 -8.47
CA MET A 1 -6.03 -18.09 -9.13
C MET A 1 -6.12 -19.47 -8.51
N ARG A 2 -6.04 -20.57 -9.28
CA ARG A 2 -6.13 -21.94 -8.74
C ARG A 2 -4.96 -22.75 -9.30
N TRP A 3 -4.20 -23.38 -8.41
CA TRP A 3 -3.24 -24.43 -8.79
C TRP A 3 -4.02 -25.58 -9.42
N ASP A 4 -3.67 -25.97 -10.64
CA ASP A 4 -4.39 -27.01 -11.39
C ASP A 4 -3.87 -28.43 -11.11
N GLY A 5 -2.91 -28.58 -10.19
CA GLY A 5 -2.24 -29.84 -9.90
C GLY A 5 -0.92 -30.02 -10.65
N SER A 6 -0.65 -29.22 -11.68
CA SER A 6 0.53 -29.34 -12.55
C SER A 6 1.23 -28.02 -12.85
N GLY A 7 0.54 -26.89 -12.70
CA GLY A 7 1.09 -25.59 -13.02
C GLY A 7 0.23 -24.41 -12.56
N TRP A 8 0.79 -23.22 -12.79
CA TRP A 8 0.11 -21.95 -12.59
C TRP A 8 -0.29 -21.38 -13.96
N PRO A 9 -1.58 -21.40 -14.34
CA PRO A 9 -2.00 -20.76 -15.58
C PRO A 9 -1.79 -19.25 -15.50
N ALA A 10 -1.13 -18.70 -16.51
CA ALA A 10 -0.94 -17.26 -16.65
C ALA A 10 -2.21 -16.59 -17.21
N TYR A 11 -2.65 -15.51 -16.58
CA TYR A 11 -3.77 -14.68 -17.06
C TYR A 11 -3.23 -13.35 -17.60
N ARG A 12 -3.75 -12.90 -18.74
CA ARG A 12 -3.45 -11.56 -19.24
C ARG A 12 -4.17 -10.52 -18.38
N LEU A 13 -3.41 -9.52 -17.95
CA LEU A 13 -3.92 -8.36 -17.23
C LEU A 13 -4.17 -7.21 -18.20
N PRO A 14 -5.22 -6.39 -17.97
CA PRO A 14 -5.53 -5.24 -18.81
C PRO A 14 -4.64 -4.02 -18.49
N SER A 15 -3.87 -4.08 -17.40
CA SER A 15 -2.98 -3.03 -16.93
C SER A 15 -1.75 -3.62 -16.26
N ARG A 16 -0.78 -2.76 -15.93
CA ARG A 16 0.37 -3.12 -15.08
C ARG A 16 -0.11 -3.53 -13.70
N ALA A 17 0.55 -4.53 -13.13
CA ALA A 17 0.32 -5.00 -11.77
C ALA A 17 1.64 -5.44 -11.13
N GLY A 18 1.84 -5.03 -9.88
CA GLY A 18 3.00 -5.36 -9.06
C GLY A 18 2.62 -5.73 -7.63
N ALA A 19 1.37 -5.49 -7.23
CA ALA A 19 0.80 -5.98 -5.98
C ALA A 19 -0.59 -6.60 -6.25
N VAL A 20 -0.96 -7.55 -5.40
CA VAL A 20 -2.22 -8.28 -5.47
C VAL A 20 -2.74 -8.53 -4.06
N GLY A 21 -4.04 -8.30 -3.87
CA GLY A 21 -4.76 -8.58 -2.63
C GLY A 21 -6.05 -9.32 -2.94
N GLY A 22 -6.57 -10.05 -1.96
CA GLY A 22 -7.84 -10.74 -2.15
C GLY A 22 -8.47 -11.25 -0.88
N GLU A 23 -9.79 -11.33 -0.93
CA GLU A 23 -10.62 -11.91 0.12
C GLU A 23 -11.76 -12.70 -0.54
N GLY A 24 -11.82 -14.00 -0.23
CA GLY A 24 -12.77 -14.91 -0.87
C GLY A 24 -12.64 -14.92 -2.40
N ALA A 25 -13.69 -14.51 -3.10
CA ALA A 25 -13.71 -14.43 -4.57
C ALA A 25 -13.23 -13.08 -5.12
N ASN A 26 -13.07 -12.06 -4.27
CA ASN A 26 -12.67 -10.72 -4.67
C ASN A 26 -11.15 -10.66 -4.74
N VAL A 27 -10.60 -10.41 -5.92
CA VAL A 27 -9.16 -10.28 -6.12
C VAL A 27 -8.88 -9.01 -6.90
N TRP A 28 -7.96 -8.21 -6.39
CA TRP A 28 -7.55 -6.94 -6.96
C TRP A 28 -6.06 -6.93 -7.19
N THR A 29 -5.65 -6.25 -8.25
CA THR A 29 -4.25 -5.93 -8.51
C THR A 29 -4.10 -4.42 -8.63
N VAL A 30 -2.94 -3.93 -8.23
CA VAL A 30 -2.52 -2.55 -8.46
C VAL A 30 -1.11 -2.51 -9.05
N SER A 31 -0.75 -1.39 -9.67
CA SER A 31 0.53 -1.24 -10.39
C SER A 31 1.76 -1.69 -9.60
N GLY A 32 1.78 -1.47 -8.28
CA GLY A 32 2.85 -1.89 -7.36
C GLY A 32 4.22 -1.23 -7.63
N PRO A 33 5.17 -1.31 -6.69
CA PRO A 33 6.55 -0.87 -6.92
C PRO A 33 7.37 -1.93 -7.68
N PRO A 34 8.47 -1.57 -8.36
CA PRO A 34 8.96 -0.23 -8.68
C PRO A 34 8.51 0.21 -10.10
N VAL A 35 7.38 -0.30 -10.59
CA VAL A 35 7.03 -0.20 -12.01
C VAL A 35 6.79 1.27 -12.39
N PRO A 36 7.61 1.89 -13.27
CA PRO A 36 7.36 3.25 -13.76
C PRO A 36 6.00 3.28 -14.46
N GLY A 37 5.25 4.38 -14.36
CA GLY A 37 3.98 4.56 -15.07
C GLY A 37 2.86 5.07 -14.17
N GLU A 38 1.70 5.29 -14.77
CA GLU A 38 0.50 5.77 -14.06
C GLU A 38 -0.05 4.68 -13.11
N PRO A 39 -0.58 5.09 -11.95
CA PRO A 39 -1.39 4.23 -11.09
C PRO A 39 -2.45 3.47 -11.89
N ALA A 40 -2.50 2.16 -11.70
CA ALA A 40 -3.49 1.31 -12.35
C ALA A 40 -4.04 0.29 -11.36
N ALA A 41 -5.29 -0.11 -11.57
CA ALA A 41 -5.97 -1.16 -10.82
C ALA A 41 -6.74 -2.08 -11.76
N ALA A 42 -6.81 -3.36 -11.43
CA ALA A 42 -7.68 -4.31 -12.08
C ALA A 42 -8.32 -5.25 -11.06
N ARG A 43 -9.51 -5.75 -11.37
CA ARG A 43 -10.22 -6.70 -10.52
C ARG A 43 -10.62 -7.95 -11.29
N TRP A 44 -10.66 -9.08 -10.59
CA TRP A 44 -11.21 -10.32 -11.11
C TRP A 44 -12.74 -10.32 -10.99
N ASN A 45 -13.46 -10.57 -12.09
CA ASN A 45 -14.93 -10.62 -12.10
C ASN A 45 -15.51 -12.05 -12.02
N GLY A 46 -14.66 -13.06 -11.79
CA GLY A 46 -15.04 -14.48 -11.84
C GLY A 46 -14.59 -15.20 -13.11
N SER A 47 -14.40 -14.50 -14.23
CA SER A 47 -14.01 -15.10 -15.52
C SER A 47 -12.86 -14.38 -16.24
N ALA A 48 -12.68 -13.09 -16.01
CA ALA A 48 -11.64 -12.27 -16.61
C ALA A 48 -11.21 -11.12 -15.68
N TRP A 49 -10.01 -10.61 -15.94
CA TRP A 49 -9.53 -9.37 -15.32
C TRP A 49 -10.14 -8.15 -16.03
N GLN A 50 -10.66 -7.22 -15.25
CA GLN A 50 -11.20 -5.95 -15.74
C GLN A 50 -10.40 -4.79 -15.16
N ALA A 51 -9.98 -3.86 -16.03
CA ALA A 51 -9.36 -2.62 -15.58
C ALA A 51 -10.40 -1.78 -14.83
N VAL A 52 -9.97 -1.17 -13.73
CA VAL A 52 -10.76 -0.21 -12.96
C VAL A 52 -10.00 1.11 -12.97
N GLY A 53 -10.62 2.16 -13.49
CA GLY A 53 -9.98 3.46 -13.62
C GLY A 53 -9.56 4.01 -12.26
N VAL A 54 -8.29 4.43 -12.15
CA VAL A 54 -7.76 5.07 -10.95
C VAL A 54 -7.86 6.59 -11.13
N PRO A 55 -8.37 7.35 -10.15
CA PRO A 55 -8.43 8.80 -10.26
C PRO A 55 -7.03 9.40 -10.35
N GLU A 56 -6.92 10.53 -11.05
CA GLU A 56 -5.67 11.29 -11.09
C GLU A 56 -5.28 11.74 -9.68
N LEU A 57 -4.06 11.41 -9.27
CA LEU A 57 -3.53 11.79 -7.96
C LEU A 57 -2.87 13.17 -8.06
N GLY A 58 -3.59 14.19 -7.61
CA GLY A 58 -3.13 15.58 -7.68
C GLY A 58 -1.87 15.85 -6.85
N VAL A 59 -0.99 16.67 -7.40
CA VAL A 59 0.21 17.22 -6.74
C VAL A 59 0.10 18.74 -6.56
N PRO A 60 0.83 19.35 -5.61
CA PRO A 60 0.80 20.80 -5.43
C PRO A 60 1.20 21.56 -6.70
N ARG A 61 0.60 22.74 -6.91
CA ARG A 61 1.02 23.63 -8.00
C ARG A 61 2.50 23.99 -7.87
N GLY A 62 3.22 23.93 -8.98
CA GLY A 62 4.66 24.18 -9.02
C GLY A 62 5.52 22.98 -8.60
N ALA A 63 4.93 21.82 -8.35
CA ALA A 63 5.65 20.55 -8.24
C ALA A 63 6.49 20.30 -9.49
N VAL A 64 7.74 19.86 -9.28
CA VAL A 64 8.66 19.46 -10.35
C VAL A 64 8.79 17.95 -10.33
N SER A 65 8.74 17.32 -11.49
CA SER A 65 8.86 15.86 -11.66
C SER A 65 7.95 15.06 -10.72
N PRO A 66 6.64 15.33 -10.69
CA PRO A 66 5.73 14.61 -9.81
C PRO A 66 5.67 13.12 -10.16
N ARG A 67 5.56 12.29 -9.14
CA ARG A 67 5.43 10.84 -9.24
C ARG A 67 4.21 10.41 -8.43
N SER A 68 3.42 9.51 -8.99
CA SER A 68 2.23 8.96 -8.36
C SER A 68 2.31 7.44 -8.41
N ARG A 69 2.11 6.77 -7.28
CA ARG A 69 2.25 5.32 -7.19
C ARG A 69 1.24 4.68 -6.24
N LEU A 70 0.74 3.52 -6.63
CA LEU A 70 0.10 2.57 -5.73
C LEU A 70 1.13 1.50 -5.38
N ALA A 71 1.25 1.22 -4.09
CA ALA A 71 2.20 0.28 -3.53
C ALA A 71 1.56 -1.09 -3.27
N ASP A 72 0.35 -1.10 -2.72
CA ASP A 72 -0.31 -2.32 -2.29
C ASP A 72 -1.84 -2.19 -2.24
N VAL A 73 -2.57 -3.30 -2.08
CA VAL A 73 -4.03 -3.32 -2.01
C VAL A 73 -4.57 -4.30 -0.97
N ALA A 74 -5.34 -3.80 -0.01
CA ALA A 74 -6.10 -4.60 0.95
C ALA A 74 -7.55 -4.75 0.48
N VAL A 75 -8.05 -5.98 0.43
CA VAL A 75 -9.45 -6.30 0.09
C VAL A 75 -10.17 -6.71 1.37
N LEU A 76 -11.13 -5.90 1.81
CA LEU A 76 -11.94 -6.13 3.03
C LEU A 76 -13.37 -6.59 2.71
N GLY A 77 -13.74 -6.51 1.43
CA GLY A 77 -15.02 -6.96 0.90
C GLY A 77 -15.16 -6.61 -0.59
N PRO A 78 -16.30 -6.95 -1.23
CA PRO A 78 -16.56 -6.61 -2.63
C PRO A 78 -16.63 -5.09 -2.89
N ASP A 79 -17.10 -4.35 -1.89
CA ASP A 79 -17.35 -2.90 -1.95
C ASP A 79 -16.50 -2.14 -0.90
N ASP A 80 -15.46 -2.78 -0.38
CA ASP A 80 -14.54 -2.20 0.60
C ASP A 80 -13.11 -2.66 0.25
N VAL A 81 -12.44 -1.88 -0.59
CA VAL A 81 -11.09 -2.18 -1.07
C VAL A 81 -10.23 -0.94 -0.94
N TRP A 82 -9.01 -1.12 -0.44
CA TRP A 82 -8.09 -0.04 -0.15
C TRP A 82 -6.79 -0.22 -0.92
N ALA A 83 -6.53 0.63 -1.90
CA ALA A 83 -5.22 0.71 -2.54
C ALA A 83 -4.39 1.82 -1.88
N VAL A 84 -3.21 1.49 -1.38
CA VAL A 84 -2.36 2.43 -0.65
C VAL A 84 -1.14 2.82 -1.47
N GLY A 85 -0.64 4.04 -1.23
CA GLY A 85 0.56 4.52 -1.89
C GLY A 85 0.80 6.00 -1.58
N GLY A 86 1.12 6.77 -2.60
CA GLY A 86 1.28 8.21 -2.45
C GLY A 86 1.82 8.91 -3.68
N VAL A 87 2.02 10.20 -3.51
CA VAL A 87 2.65 11.07 -4.51
C VAL A 87 3.92 11.67 -3.94
N SER A 88 4.95 11.83 -4.78
CA SER A 88 6.17 12.55 -4.44
C SER A 88 6.52 13.57 -5.51
N TRP A 89 7.23 14.63 -5.15
CA TRP A 89 7.62 15.69 -6.06
C TRP A 89 8.84 16.44 -5.55
N LEU A 90 9.59 17.01 -6.47
CA LEU A 90 10.68 17.93 -6.14
C LEU A 90 10.12 19.34 -5.92
N VAL A 91 10.67 20.03 -4.93
CA VAL A 91 10.37 21.43 -4.65
C VAL A 91 11.35 22.32 -5.40
N ARG A 92 10.82 23.12 -6.35
CA ARG A 92 11.65 24.01 -7.19
C ARG A 92 12.55 24.91 -6.34
N GLY A 93 13.85 24.89 -6.64
CA GLY A 93 14.85 25.78 -6.03
C GLY A 93 15.07 25.54 -4.54
N LYS A 94 14.66 24.38 -4.01
CA LYS A 94 14.92 23.97 -2.64
C LYS A 94 15.79 22.73 -2.66
N TYR A 95 16.69 22.67 -1.69
CA TYR A 95 17.64 21.58 -1.50
C TYR A 95 17.58 21.13 -0.05
N ASP A 96 17.92 19.87 0.22
CA ASP A 96 18.06 19.33 1.58
C ASP A 96 19.42 19.70 2.20
N ALA A 97 19.74 19.12 3.37
CA ALA A 97 20.96 19.45 4.11
C ALA A 97 22.23 18.93 3.39
N GLU A 98 22.07 17.91 2.56
CA GLU A 98 23.09 17.26 1.75
C GLU A 98 23.30 17.99 0.41
N GLY A 99 22.44 18.97 0.10
CA GLY A 99 22.50 19.76 -1.13
C GLY A 99 21.79 19.11 -2.32
N GLU A 100 21.01 18.06 -2.11
CA GLU A 100 20.21 17.40 -3.13
C GLU A 100 18.85 18.08 -3.31
N PRO A 101 18.23 18.02 -4.50
CA PRO A 101 16.91 18.62 -4.72
C PRO A 101 15.87 18.11 -3.71
N LEU A 102 15.24 19.03 -3.00
CA LEU A 102 14.33 18.68 -1.91
C LEU A 102 13.11 17.93 -2.43
N GLU A 103 13.00 16.65 -2.07
CA GLU A 103 11.81 15.86 -2.33
C GLU A 103 10.78 16.01 -1.18
N ARG A 104 9.51 16.09 -1.57
CA ARG A 104 8.36 16.02 -0.68
C ARG A 104 7.46 14.87 -1.10
N SER A 105 6.74 14.31 -0.14
CA SER A 105 5.80 13.23 -0.38
C SER A 105 4.51 13.42 0.41
N ARG A 106 3.44 12.78 -0.08
CA ARG A 106 2.17 12.68 0.62
C ARG A 106 1.54 11.30 0.41
N PRO A 107 1.23 10.55 1.47
CA PRO A 107 0.54 9.28 1.37
C PRO A 107 -0.93 9.45 0.97
N VAL A 108 -1.45 8.47 0.24
CA VAL A 108 -2.87 8.35 -0.09
C VAL A 108 -3.32 6.91 0.09
N ALA A 109 -4.53 6.74 0.61
CA ALA A 109 -5.28 5.50 0.53
C ALA A 109 -6.51 5.74 -0.35
N LEU A 110 -6.65 4.98 -1.43
CA LEU A 110 -7.83 5.01 -2.31
C LEU A 110 -8.83 3.98 -1.79
N HIS A 111 -10.03 4.42 -1.45
CA HIS A 111 -11.12 3.55 -1.01
C HIS A 111 -12.10 3.30 -2.15
N TRP A 112 -12.26 2.06 -2.57
CA TRP A 112 -13.31 1.63 -3.48
C TRP A 112 -14.56 1.30 -2.67
N ASP A 113 -15.68 1.93 -3.02
CA ASP A 113 -16.97 1.76 -2.33
C ASP A 113 -17.97 0.85 -3.07
N GLY A 114 -17.48 0.07 -4.04
CA GLY A 114 -18.32 -0.73 -4.95
C GLY A 114 -18.61 -0.06 -6.29
N GLY A 115 -18.47 1.27 -6.40
CA GLY A 115 -18.73 2.02 -7.63
C GLY A 115 -17.63 2.99 -8.04
N ALA A 116 -16.94 3.60 -7.08
CA ALA A 116 -15.92 4.60 -7.34
C ALA A 116 -14.78 4.55 -6.31
N TRP A 117 -13.60 5.04 -6.74
CA TRP A 117 -12.49 5.29 -5.85
C TRP A 117 -12.61 6.66 -5.19
N HIS A 118 -12.30 6.71 -3.89
CA HIS A 118 -12.23 7.93 -3.11
C HIS A 118 -10.86 8.11 -2.50
N CYS A 119 -10.20 9.22 -2.81
CA CYS A 119 -8.90 9.54 -2.21
C CYS A 119 -9.04 9.92 -0.73
N ARG A 120 -8.28 9.25 0.14
CA ARG A 120 -8.07 9.61 1.55
C ARG A 120 -6.60 9.99 1.73
N TRP A 121 -6.35 11.29 1.76
CA TRP A 121 -5.00 11.83 1.88
C TRP A 121 -4.54 11.89 3.33
N GLY A 122 -3.33 11.41 3.60
CA GLY A 122 -2.67 11.64 4.87
C GLY A 122 -1.99 13.02 4.95
N PRO A 123 -1.35 13.34 6.09
CA PRO A 123 -0.50 14.51 6.23
C PRO A 123 0.73 14.40 5.30
N LEU A 124 1.41 15.52 5.02
CA LEU A 124 2.70 15.49 4.32
C LEU A 124 3.68 14.59 5.07
N GLY A 125 4.39 13.73 4.33
CA GLY A 125 5.29 12.74 4.91
C GLY A 125 5.45 11.51 4.02
N ALA A 126 6.01 10.45 4.61
CA ALA A 126 6.26 9.19 3.93
C ALA A 126 4.98 8.61 3.30
N THR A 127 5.10 8.11 2.07
CA THR A 127 4.03 7.40 1.36
C THR A 127 3.75 6.04 2.01
N PHE A 128 2.56 5.48 1.79
CA PHE A 128 2.28 4.11 2.22
C PHE A 128 2.97 3.07 1.32
N THR A 129 3.30 1.92 1.89
CA THR A 129 4.05 0.84 1.21
C THR A 129 3.35 -0.51 1.25
N GLN A 130 2.60 -0.82 2.31
CA GLN A 130 1.86 -2.07 2.43
C GLN A 130 0.52 -1.84 3.12
N ALA A 131 -0.46 -2.67 2.79
CA ALA A 131 -1.76 -2.71 3.46
C ALA A 131 -2.23 -4.16 3.61
N GLU A 132 -2.52 -4.57 4.85
CA GLU A 132 -2.98 -5.92 5.17
C GLU A 132 -4.30 -5.85 5.95
N PRO A 133 -5.31 -6.68 5.62
CA PRO A 133 -6.53 -6.78 6.42
C PRO A 133 -6.25 -7.07 7.89
N ASP A 134 -7.14 -6.66 8.81
CA ASP A 134 -7.03 -7.00 10.24
C ASP A 134 -7.96 -8.15 10.66
N GLY A 135 -8.70 -8.73 9.71
CA GLY A 135 -9.68 -9.79 9.96
C GLY A 135 -10.92 -9.36 10.75
N ALA A 136 -11.12 -8.05 10.94
CA ALA A 136 -12.25 -7.47 11.66
C ALA A 136 -12.92 -6.32 10.88
N GLY A 137 -12.74 -6.28 9.55
CA GLY A 137 -13.25 -5.22 8.68
C GLY A 137 -12.40 -3.95 8.67
N GLY A 138 -11.17 -4.02 9.18
CA GLY A 138 -10.17 -2.96 9.10
C GLY A 138 -8.90 -3.44 8.39
N MET A 139 -7.89 -2.58 8.41
CA MET A 139 -6.57 -2.90 7.86
C MET A 139 -5.45 -2.21 8.65
N TRP A 140 -4.27 -2.78 8.56
CA TRP A 140 -3.01 -2.17 8.94
C TRP A 140 -2.27 -1.68 7.72
N VAL A 141 -1.62 -0.51 7.82
CA VAL A 141 -0.88 0.13 6.75
C VAL A 141 0.50 0.50 7.26
N LEU A 142 1.53 0.21 6.47
CA LEU A 142 2.91 0.59 6.73
C LEU A 142 3.30 1.80 5.88
N ASP A 143 4.07 2.73 6.44
CA ASP A 143 4.68 3.81 5.65
C ASP A 143 6.11 3.51 5.20
N ALA A 144 6.61 4.31 4.26
CA ALA A 144 7.91 4.10 3.65
C ALA A 144 9.11 4.26 4.59
N THR A 145 8.92 4.77 5.82
CA THR A 145 10.00 4.80 6.82
C THR A 145 10.17 3.45 7.51
N GLY A 146 9.14 2.59 7.49
CA GLY A 146 9.10 1.36 8.27
C GLY A 146 8.86 1.58 9.77
N ALA A 147 8.93 2.81 10.27
CA ALA A 147 8.84 3.14 11.69
C ALA A 147 7.41 3.47 12.16
N ARG A 148 6.45 3.61 11.24
CA ARG A 148 5.08 3.99 11.58
C ARG A 148 4.05 3.05 10.97
N LEU A 149 3.19 2.53 11.84
CA LEU A 149 2.03 1.74 11.48
C LEU A 149 0.76 2.58 11.66
N LEU A 150 -0.13 2.46 10.69
CA LEU A 150 -1.46 3.04 10.75
C LEU A 150 -2.48 1.92 10.75
N ARG A 151 -3.57 2.11 11.48
CA ARG A 151 -4.72 1.22 11.48
C ARG A 151 -5.96 1.99 11.03
N HIS A 152 -6.66 1.45 10.05
CA HIS A 152 -8.00 1.87 9.68
C HIS A 152 -9.01 0.87 10.22
N ALA A 153 -9.93 1.32 11.08
CA ALA A 153 -10.99 0.49 11.61
C ALA A 153 -12.25 1.32 11.90
N GLY A 154 -13.41 0.83 11.47
CA GLY A 154 -14.70 1.51 11.69
C GLY A 154 -14.74 2.95 11.15
N GLY A 155 -14.09 3.22 10.01
CA GLY A 155 -14.01 4.55 9.39
C GLY A 155 -13.00 5.50 10.03
N HIS A 156 -12.23 5.06 11.03
CA HIS A 156 -11.28 5.89 11.76
C HIS A 156 -9.84 5.42 11.50
N TRP A 157 -8.93 6.40 11.43
CA TRP A 157 -7.50 6.16 11.31
C TRP A 157 -6.81 6.46 12.64
N THR A 158 -5.99 5.51 13.10
CA THR A 158 -5.07 5.69 14.22
C THR A 158 -3.65 5.36 13.76
N SER A 159 -2.63 5.96 14.35
CA SER A 159 -1.24 5.64 14.04
C SER A 159 -0.41 5.48 15.30
N GLY A 160 0.60 4.63 15.24
CA GLY A 160 1.61 4.47 16.28
C GLY A 160 2.99 4.30 15.65
N GLU A 161 3.99 4.84 16.32
CA GLU A 161 5.38 4.49 16.03
C GLU A 161 5.68 3.12 16.60
N ILE A 162 6.59 2.41 15.93
CA ILE A 162 7.13 1.15 16.40
C ILE A 162 8.59 1.36 16.79
N ASP A 163 9.00 0.76 17.89
CA ASP A 163 10.41 0.72 18.27
C ASP A 163 11.13 -0.28 17.36
N GLY A 164 11.65 0.23 16.23
CA GLY A 164 12.30 -0.54 15.18
C GLY A 164 11.91 -0.09 13.77
N VAL A 165 12.26 -0.92 12.79
CA VAL A 165 11.91 -0.75 11.38
C VAL A 165 11.19 -2.00 10.90
N VAL A 166 9.92 -1.86 10.55
CA VAL A 166 9.11 -2.91 9.92
C VAL A 166 9.40 -2.91 8.42
N ALA A 167 9.62 -4.10 7.88
CA ALA A 167 9.84 -4.33 6.46
C ALA A 167 8.66 -5.04 5.78
N ALA A 168 7.88 -5.82 6.53
CA ALA A 168 6.76 -6.57 6.02
C ALA A 168 5.60 -6.66 7.01
N LEU A 169 4.38 -6.53 6.51
CA LEU A 169 3.15 -6.93 7.18
C LEU A 169 2.63 -8.25 6.59
N ALA A 170 1.93 -9.02 7.41
CA ALA A 170 1.18 -10.19 6.96
C ALA A 170 -0.04 -10.42 7.85
N TRP A 171 -1.22 -10.48 7.24
CA TRP A 171 -2.42 -10.98 7.90
C TRP A 171 -2.51 -12.51 7.79
N ARG A 172 -3.01 -13.17 8.84
CA ARG A 172 -3.37 -14.58 8.80
C ARG A 172 -4.86 -14.72 8.43
N PRO A 173 -5.21 -15.20 7.22
CA PRO A 173 -6.60 -15.25 6.78
C PRO A 173 -7.50 -16.08 7.72
N GLY A 174 -8.70 -15.57 7.96
CA GLY A 174 -9.68 -16.19 8.85
C GLY A 174 -9.42 -15.99 10.35
N THR A 175 -8.41 -15.19 10.73
CA THR A 175 -8.16 -14.78 12.11
C THR A 175 -8.06 -13.25 12.21
N ARG A 176 -7.88 -12.72 13.43
CA ARG A 176 -7.54 -11.31 13.67
C ARG A 176 -6.04 -11.08 13.83
N GLU A 177 -5.23 -12.09 13.50
CA GLU A 177 -3.80 -12.03 13.73
C GLU A 177 -3.10 -11.33 12.57
N VAL A 178 -2.39 -10.25 12.90
CA VAL A 178 -1.52 -9.52 11.98
C VAL A 178 -0.11 -9.55 12.55
N TYR A 179 0.85 -9.86 11.69
CA TYR A 179 2.26 -9.93 12.01
C TYR A 179 2.99 -8.81 11.28
N ALA A 180 3.98 -8.23 11.96
CA ALA A 180 4.95 -7.35 11.36
C ALA A 180 6.34 -7.95 11.54
N ALA A 181 7.15 -7.99 10.49
CA ALA A 181 8.52 -8.48 10.54
C ALA A 181 9.48 -7.37 10.12
N GLY A 182 10.64 -7.31 10.78
CA GLY A 182 11.60 -6.25 10.56
C GLY A 182 12.81 -6.36 11.47
N SER A 183 13.29 -5.21 11.95
CA SER A 183 14.50 -5.14 12.77
C SER A 183 14.41 -4.11 13.89
N VAL A 184 15.20 -4.33 14.94
CA VAL A 184 15.41 -3.40 16.06
C VAL A 184 16.90 -3.14 16.27
N ALA A 185 17.23 -2.10 17.02
CA ALA A 185 18.61 -1.84 17.44
C ALA A 185 19.20 -3.04 18.20
N GLY A 186 20.45 -3.37 17.87
CA GLY A 186 21.29 -4.35 18.55
C GLY A 186 22.44 -3.69 19.29
N GLU A 187 23.48 -4.47 19.62
CA GLU A 187 24.71 -3.93 20.21
C GLU A 187 25.55 -3.21 19.15
N GLY A 188 26.02 -2.00 19.46
CA GLY A 188 26.76 -1.17 18.52
C GLY A 188 25.92 -0.77 17.30
N ASP A 189 26.51 -0.87 16.11
CA ASP A 189 25.84 -0.54 14.84
C ASP A 189 25.05 -1.71 14.24
N LEU A 190 24.85 -2.80 14.99
CA LEU A 190 24.15 -3.98 14.50
C LEU A 190 22.63 -3.86 14.70
N THR A 191 21.88 -4.49 13.80
CA THR A 191 20.42 -4.68 13.94
C THR A 191 20.10 -6.14 14.25
N ARG A 192 19.03 -6.38 15.01
CA ARG A 192 18.48 -7.72 15.25
C ARG A 192 17.12 -7.88 14.59
N ALA A 193 16.85 -9.06 14.05
CA ALA A 193 15.53 -9.38 13.51
C ALA A 193 14.47 -9.32 14.61
N ALA A 194 13.30 -8.79 14.26
CA ALA A 194 12.17 -8.62 15.17
C ALA A 194 10.86 -9.02 14.49
N LEU A 195 9.95 -9.52 15.32
CA LEU A 195 8.59 -9.88 14.96
C LEU A 195 7.64 -9.24 15.96
N TRP A 196 6.66 -8.50 15.47
CA TRP A 196 5.55 -7.98 16.25
C TRP A 196 4.27 -8.69 15.85
N ARG A 197 3.32 -8.78 16.78
CA ARG A 197 2.04 -9.44 16.57
C ARG A 197 0.92 -8.62 17.20
N HIS A 198 -0.19 -8.53 16.47
CA HIS A 198 -1.46 -8.01 16.94
C HIS A 198 -2.53 -9.10 16.73
N GLY A 199 -3.46 -9.30 17.68
CA GLY A 199 -4.53 -10.29 17.57
C GLY A 199 -5.19 -10.63 18.89
#